data_AF-A0A415ENX6-F1
#
_entry.id   AF-A0A415ENX6-F1
#
_cell.length_a   1.000
_cell.length_b   1.000
_cell.length_c   1.000
_cell.angle_alpha   90.00
_cell.angle_beta   90.00
_cell.angle_gamma   90.00
#
_symmetry.space_group_name_H-M   'P 1'
#
loop_
_entity.id
_entity.type
_entity.pdbx_description
1 polymer ?
#
loop_
_entity_poly.entity_id
_entity_poly.type
_entity_poly.pdbx_seq_one_letter_code
_entity_poly.pdbx_strand_id
1 'polypeptide(L)'
;MSDPVNSYTTARVTFQLFVQARGWQWLGFRSNPKNPNQYLGQCADQNAEEYYFLITQSGKYFRLLGDKKYEEYDYVYNPDKEGDQNAAPKEY
;
A
#
# COMPACT_ATOMS: atom_id res chain seq x y z
N MET A 1 -1.66 19.07 12.61
CA MET A 1 -2.36 18.04 11.83
C MET A 1 -2.02 16.71 12.48
N SER A 2 -3.02 15.92 12.88
CA SER A 2 -2.80 14.63 13.53
C SER A 2 -2.61 13.57 12.45
N ASP A 3 -1.47 12.88 12.45
CA ASP A 3 -1.22 11.80 11.49
C ASP A 3 -2.23 10.67 11.72
N PRO A 4 -3.05 10.28 10.72
CA PRO A 4 -4.06 9.25 10.86
C PRO A 4 -3.43 7.86 11.09
N VAL A 5 -2.17 7.69 10.69
CA VAL A 5 -1.37 6.49 10.91
C VAL A 5 -0.21 6.84 11.84
N ASN A 6 -0.51 7.19 13.09
CA ASN A 6 0.49 7.58 14.09
C ASN A 6 1.17 6.41 14.80
N SER A 7 0.75 5.16 14.52
CA SER A 7 1.30 3.97 15.16
C SER A 7 1.38 2.79 14.21
N TYR A 8 2.35 1.90 14.47
CA TYR A 8 2.50 0.64 13.74
C TYR A 8 1.22 -0.21 13.77
N THR A 9 0.54 -0.25 14.92
CA THR A 9 -0.71 -0.98 15.08
C THR A 9 -1.81 -0.44 14.17
N THR A 10 -1.97 0.89 14.13
CA THR A 10 -2.94 1.53 13.24
C THR A 10 -2.61 1.23 11.78
N ALA A 11 -1.34 1.37 11.39
CA ALA A 11 -0.87 1.12 10.03
C ALA A 11 -1.12 -0.32 9.57
N ARG A 12 -0.86 -1.27 10.46
CA ARG A 12 -1.05 -2.70 10.19
C ARG A 12 -2.54 -3.03 10.02
N VAL A 13 -3.40 -2.50 10.89
CA VAL A 13 -4.85 -2.74 10.82
C VAL A 13 -5.45 -2.10 9.57
N THR A 14 -5.05 -0.87 9.22
CA THR A 14 -5.53 -0.23 7.99
C THR A 14 -5.07 -0.98 6.75
N PHE A 15 -3.82 -1.47 6.71
CA PHE A 15 -3.35 -2.33 5.63
C PHE A 15 -4.15 -3.64 5.56
N GLN A 16 -4.56 -4.19 6.70
CA GLN A 16 -5.31 -5.45 6.73
C GLN A 16 -6.69 -5.27 6.10
N LEU A 17 -7.37 -4.17 6.46
CA LEU A 17 -8.65 -3.80 5.85
C LEU A 17 -8.50 -3.50 4.35
N PHE A 18 -7.42 -2.82 3.94
CA PHE A 18 -7.11 -2.56 2.53
C PHE A 18 -7.01 -3.85 1.71
N VAL A 19 -6.31 -4.86 2.23
CA VAL A 19 -6.15 -6.18 1.59
C VAL A 19 -7.47 -6.94 1.56
N GLN A 20 -8.19 -6.98 2.69
CA GLN A 20 -9.47 -7.68 2.80
C GLN A 20 -10.56 -7.10 1.88
N ALA A 21 -10.64 -5.77 1.77
CA ALA A 21 -11.62 -5.11 0.90
C ALA A 21 -11.46 -5.47 -0.58
N ARG A 22 -10.25 -5.83 -1.01
CA ARG A 22 -9.92 -6.24 -2.39
C ARG A 22 -10.00 -7.75 -2.61
N GLY A 23 -10.32 -8.53 -1.58
CA GLY A 23 -10.25 -9.99 -1.65
C GLY A 23 -8.84 -10.52 -1.90
N TRP A 24 -7.82 -9.75 -1.53
CA TRP A 24 -6.42 -10.11 -1.70
C TRP A 24 -5.90 -10.93 -0.51
N GLN A 25 -4.76 -11.59 -0.70
CA GLN A 25 -4.08 -12.33 0.34
C GLN A 25 -3.03 -11.46 1.03
N TRP A 26 -3.06 -11.43 2.37
CA TRP A 26 -2.00 -10.79 3.16
C TRP A 26 -0.75 -11.67 3.18
N LEU A 27 0.42 -11.09 2.87
CA LEU A 27 1.71 -11.79 2.93
C LEU A 27 2.60 -11.27 4.06
N GLY A 28 2.63 -9.96 4.31
CA GLY A 28 3.51 -9.41 5.34
C GLY A 28 3.31 -7.92 5.60
N PHE A 29 3.80 -7.48 6.76
CA PHE A 29 3.84 -6.07 7.12
C PHE A 29 4.99 -5.79 8.09
N ARG A 30 5.73 -4.70 7.87
CA ARG A 30 6.87 -4.31 8.69
C ARG A 30 7.12 -2.82 8.62
N SER A 31 7.88 -2.28 9.58
CA SER A 31 8.44 -0.92 9.47
C SER A 31 9.49 -0.85 8.37
N ASN A 32 9.60 0.30 7.69
CA ASN A 32 10.65 0.52 6.71
C ASN A 32 11.99 0.78 7.45
N PRO A 33 13.02 -0.08 7.30
CA PRO A 33 14.29 0.09 7.99
C PRO A 33 15.05 1.34 7.54
N LYS A 34 14.76 1.87 6.34
CA LYS A 34 15.37 3.10 5.81
C LYS A 34 14.68 4.37 6.28
N ASN A 35 13.40 4.29 6.66
CA ASN A 35 12.62 5.43 7.11
C ASN A 35 11.59 4.99 8.16
N PRO A 36 11.81 5.27 9.46
CA PRO A 36 10.94 4.80 10.53
C PRO A 36 9.51 5.39 10.48
N ASN A 37 9.30 6.46 9.71
CA ASN A 37 8.00 7.09 9.51
C ASN A 37 7.18 6.45 8.37
N GLN A 38 7.63 5.29 7.88
CA GLN A 38 7.00 4.55 6.80
C GLN A 38 6.88 3.07 7.17
N TYR A 39 5.88 2.44 6.60
CA TYR A 39 5.64 1.01 6.72
C TYR A 39 5.64 0.35 5.34
N LEU A 40 5.94 -0.93 5.31
CA LEU A 40 5.96 -1.76 4.12
C LEU A 40 4.93 -2.86 4.28
N GLY A 41 3.94 -2.89 3.40
CA GLY A 41 2.95 -3.94 3.27
C GLY A 41 3.24 -4.83 2.07
N GLN A 42 2.98 -6.13 2.19
CA GLN A 42 3.06 -7.10 1.10
C GLN A 42 1.77 -7.90 1.05
N CYS A 43 1.19 -8.00 -0.13
CA CYS A 43 -0.02 -8.77 -0.40
C CYS A 43 0.06 -9.42 -1.79
N ALA A 44 -0.85 -10.35 -2.09
CA ALA A 44 -1.01 -10.92 -3.42
C ALA A 44 -2.46 -10.84 -3.87
N ASP A 45 -2.66 -10.62 -5.17
CA ASP A 45 -3.98 -10.64 -5.78
C ASP A 45 -4.50 -12.08 -5.97
N GLN A 46 -5.66 -12.23 -6.60
CA GLN A 46 -6.26 -13.53 -6.89
C GLN A 46 -5.48 -14.36 -7.92
N ASN A 47 -4.60 -13.73 -8.71
CA ASN A 47 -3.73 -14.36 -9.70
C ASN A 47 -2.36 -14.73 -9.12
N ALA A 48 -2.17 -14.59 -7.80
CA ALA A 48 -0.89 -14.74 -7.11
C ALA A 48 0.19 -13.74 -7.54
N GLU A 49 -0.20 -12.60 -8.13
CA GLU A 49 0.70 -11.48 -8.38
C GLU A 49 0.97 -10.75 -7.06
N GLU A 50 2.24 -10.65 -6.68
CA GLU A 50 2.64 -9.96 -5.45
C GLU A 50 2.71 -8.44 -5.63
N TYR A 51 2.11 -7.73 -4.70
CA TYR A 51 2.19 -6.28 -4.58
C TYR A 51 2.88 -5.85 -3.30
N TYR A 52 3.72 -4.83 -3.45
CA TYR A 52 4.48 -4.23 -2.37
C TYR A 52 4.02 -2.78 -2.21
N PHE A 53 3.61 -2.41 -1.01
CA PHE A 53 3.12 -1.07 -0.71
C PHE A 53 4.01 -0.37 0.31
N LEU A 54 4.30 0.89 0.06
CA LEU A 54 4.88 1.81 1.02
C LEU A 54 3.76 2.70 1.57
N ILE A 55 3.62 2.71 2.90
CA ILE A 55 2.53 3.36 3.61
C ILE A 55 3.12 4.46 4.48
N THR A 56 2.69 5.71 4.26
CA THR A 56 3.15 6.86 5.03
C THR A 56 2.30 7.09 6.27
N GLN A 57 2.85 7.79 7.28
CA GLN A 57 2.09 8.23 8.46
C GLN A 57 0.88 9.13 8.10
N SER A 58 0.95 9.83 6.97
CA SER A 58 -0.16 10.61 6.43
C SER A 58 -1.29 9.75 5.82
N GLY A 59 -1.15 8.42 5.80
CA GLY A 59 -2.16 7.50 5.29
C GLY A 59 -2.12 7.30 3.77
N LYS A 60 -1.07 7.76 3.08
CA LYS A 60 -0.90 7.53 1.64
C LYS A 60 -0.25 6.19 1.36
N TYR A 61 -0.68 5.55 0.28
CA TYR A 61 -0.18 4.27 -0.19
C TYR A 61 0.54 4.48 -1.51
N PHE A 62 1.71 3.86 -1.65
CA PHE A 62 2.47 3.85 -2.88
C PHE A 62 2.79 2.41 -3.26
N ARG A 63 2.31 1.95 -4.42
CA ARG A 63 2.68 0.62 -4.93
C ARG A 63 4.08 0.70 -5.52
N LEU A 64 4.95 -0.22 -5.09
CA LEU A 64 6.31 -0.35 -5.55
C LEU A 64 6.33 -1.28 -6.76
N LEU A 65 6.77 -0.76 -7.90
CA LEU A 65 6.75 -1.49 -9.19
C LEU A 65 8.09 -2.17 -9.51
N GLY A 66 9.06 -2.09 -8.60
CA GLY A 66 10.44 -2.47 -8.88
C GLY A 66 11.23 -1.31 -9.53
N ASP A 67 12.54 -1.49 -9.73
CA ASP A 67 13.42 -0.52 -10.41
C ASP A 67 13.32 0.93 -9.91
N LYS A 68 13.06 1.11 -8.60
CA LYS A 68 12.84 2.42 -7.95
C LYS A 68 11.61 3.18 -8.47
N LYS A 69 10.71 2.52 -9.21
CA LYS A 69 9.45 3.06 -9.68
C LYS A 69 8.35 2.82 -8.66
N TYR A 70 7.46 3.79 -8.52
CA TYR A 70 6.28 3.68 -7.69
C TYR A 70 5.11 4.45 -8.29
N GLU A 71 3.91 4.08 -7.88
CA GLU A 71 2.68 4.78 -8.21
C GLU A 71 1.91 5.11 -6.92
N GLU A 72 1.32 6.30 -6.85
CA GLU A 72 0.40 6.62 -5.76
C GLU A 72 -0.86 5.79 -5.96
N TYR A 73 -1.19 4.99 -4.95
CA TYR A 73 -2.28 4.04 -5.01
C TYR A 73 -3.39 4.51 -4.09
N ASP A 74 -4.61 4.57 -4.61
CA ASP A 74 -5.75 4.99 -3.79
C ASP A 74 -6.07 3.89 -2.77
N TYR A 75 -5.97 4.24 -1.49
CA TYR A 75 -6.27 3.31 -0.41
C TYR A 75 -7.78 3.06 -0.31
N VAL A 76 -8.61 4.01 -0.78
CA VAL A 76 -10.06 3.88 -0.83
C VAL A 76 -10.41 2.87 -1.91
N TYR A 77 -11.07 1.78 -1.50
CA TYR A 77 -11.53 0.78 -2.45
C TYR A 77 -12.73 1.33 -3.23
N ASN A 78 -12.54 1.53 -4.53
CA ASN A 78 -13.59 1.89 -5.48
C ASN A 78 -13.62 0.82 -6.59
N PRO A 79 -14.56 -0.13 -6.56
CA PRO A 79 -14.62 -1.21 -7.55
C PRO A 79 -14.79 -0.69 -8.98
N ASP A 80 -15.40 0.48 -9.17
CA ASP A 80 -15.59 1.11 -10.49
C ASP A 80 -14.31 1.69 -11.11
N LYS A 81 -13.23 1.84 -10.32
CA LYS A 81 -11.95 2.45 -10.76
C LYS A 81 -10.80 1.46 -10.89
N GLU A 82 -11.01 0.19 -10.56
CA GLU A 82 -9.94 -0.82 -10.54
C GLU A 82 -9.26 -1.01 -11.91
N GLY A 83 -9.98 -0.71 -13.01
CA GLY A 83 -9.44 -0.75 -14.39
C GLY A 83 -8.63 0.47 -14.83
N ASP A 84 -8.70 1.61 -14.13
CA ASP A 84 -8.10 2.89 -14.56
C ASP A 84 -6.76 3.20 -13.86
N GLN A 85 -6.42 2.44 -12.82
CA GLN A 85 -5.21 2.68 -12.00
C GLN A 85 -3.89 2.24 -12.66
N ASN A 86 -3.90 1.82 -13.92
CA ASN A 86 -2.69 1.58 -14.74
C ASN A 86 -2.12 2.88 -15.35
N ALA A 87 -2.37 4.04 -14.72
CA ALA A 87 -1.92 5.32 -15.22
C ALA A 87 -0.47 5.60 -14.83
N ALA A 88 0.42 5.45 -15.82
CA ALA A 88 1.81 5.90 -15.95
C ALA A 88 2.66 6.02 -14.65
N PRO A 89 3.66 5.14 -14.44
CA PRO A 89 4.54 5.24 -13.28
C PRO A 89 5.31 6.56 -13.27
N LYS A 90 5.51 7.15 -12.08
CA LYS A 90 6.40 8.29 -11.89
C LYS A 90 7.81 7.78 -11.61
N GLU A 91 8.76 8.18 -12.46
CA GLU A 91 10.19 7.86 -12.32
C GLU A 91 10.88 8.82 -11.33
N TYR A 92 11.98 8.36 -10.73
CA TYR A 92 12.78 9.07 -9.72
C TYR A 92 13.89 9.89 -10.37
#